data_AF-A0A7C6XJV9-F1
#
_entry.id   AF-A0A7C6XJV9-F1
#
_cell.length_a   1.000
_cell.length_b   1.000
_cell.length_c   1.000
_cell.angle_alpha   90.00
_cell.angle_beta   90.00
_cell.angle_gamma   90.00
#
_symmetry.space_group_name_H-M   'P 1'
#
loop_
_entity.id
_entity.type
_entity.pdbx_description
1 polymer ?
#
loop_
_entity_poly.entity_id
_entity_poly.type
_entity_poly.pdbx_seq_one_letter_code
_entity_poly.pdbx_strand_id
1 'polypeptide(L)'
;MDPPDRAVEAAAPLAADLQQRVADALSEPGAATLQVHEGALTALLRQVLPASAAHSLTLHITEEAVYLQAAVARERVPIRMRFIPTAVDGYLAVRITCLTVDRHTMPRIVCAAIESAVMALVADAARSLHIDGITLRDESLTVTVSSVASAGG
;
A
#
# COMPACT_ATOMS: atom_id res chain seq x y z
N MET A 1 -3.22 -15.79 -11.17
CA MET A 1 -1.75 -15.80 -11.18
C MET A 1 -1.28 -15.60 -9.75
N ASP A 2 -0.50 -16.54 -9.23
CA ASP A 2 0.22 -16.36 -7.98
C ASP A 2 1.41 -15.41 -8.20
N PRO A 3 1.82 -14.61 -7.20
CA PRO A 3 2.98 -13.74 -7.33
C PRO A 3 4.28 -14.53 -7.57
N PRO A 4 5.31 -13.92 -8.17
CA PRO A 4 6.62 -14.54 -8.34
C PRO A 4 7.26 -14.86 -6.98
N ASP A 5 7.84 -16.05 -6.85
CA ASP A 5 8.54 -16.48 -5.64
C ASP A 5 9.98 -15.93 -5.64
N ARG A 6 10.16 -14.70 -5.15
CA ARG A 6 11.47 -14.07 -4.96
C ARG A 6 11.65 -13.53 -3.55
N ALA A 7 12.87 -13.64 -3.03
CA ALA A 7 13.20 -13.11 -1.71
C ALA A 7 13.15 -11.57 -1.72
N VAL A 8 12.34 -11.00 -0.83
CA VAL A 8 12.26 -9.53 -0.64
C VAL A 8 13.10 -9.14 0.56
N GLU A 9 14.13 -8.32 0.32
CA GLU A 9 14.88 -7.69 1.39
C GLU A 9 14.02 -6.59 2.05
N ALA A 10 13.70 -6.79 3.33
CA ALA A 10 12.87 -5.88 4.11
C ALA A 10 13.63 -5.43 5.37
N ALA A 11 14.78 -4.80 5.15
CA ALA A 11 15.61 -4.28 6.23
C ALA A 11 14.94 -3.07 6.89
N ALA A 12 14.97 -3.00 8.23
CA ALA A 12 14.36 -1.91 9.00
C ALA A 12 14.78 -0.49 8.57
N PRO A 13 16.04 -0.22 8.16
CA PRO A 13 16.45 1.10 7.67
C PRO A 13 15.66 1.57 6.44
N LEU A 14 15.17 0.65 5.59
CA LEU A 14 14.40 1.00 4.39
C LEU A 14 13.05 1.64 4.73
N ALA A 15 12.45 1.27 5.86
CA ALA A 15 11.19 1.85 6.31
C ALA A 15 11.38 3.30 6.78
N ALA A 16 12.45 3.56 7.54
CA ALA A 16 12.79 4.91 8.02
C ALA A 16 13.14 5.83 6.84
N ASP A 17 13.92 5.35 5.86
CA ASP A 17 14.19 6.08 4.62
C ASP A 17 12.90 6.43 3.88
N LEU A 18 12.00 5.46 3.69
CA LEU A 18 10.72 5.71 3.04
C LEU A 18 9.87 6.73 3.80
N GLN A 19 9.80 6.64 5.12
CA GLN A 19 9.08 7.62 5.95
C GLN A 19 9.66 9.03 5.79
N GLN A 20 10.98 9.16 5.78
CA GLN A 20 11.65 10.45 5.59
C GLN A 20 11.36 11.01 4.20
N ARG A 21 11.52 10.22 3.13
CA ARG A 21 11.23 10.65 1.75
C ARG A 21 9.78 11.09 1.58
N VAL A 22 8.84 10.38 2.21
CA VAL A 22 7.44 10.79 2.24
C VAL A 22 7.33 12.14 2.96
N ALA A 23 7.85 12.27 4.18
CA ALA A 23 7.80 13.51 4.95
C ALA A 23 8.38 14.71 4.18
N ASP A 24 9.52 14.54 3.52
CA ASP A 24 10.17 15.57 2.70
C ASP A 24 9.24 16.00 1.54
N ALA A 25 8.69 15.03 0.81
CA ALA A 25 7.74 15.27 -0.27
C ALA A 25 6.44 15.95 0.21
N LEU A 26 6.03 15.74 1.46
CA LEU A 26 4.87 16.43 2.03
C LEU A 26 5.19 17.84 2.52
N SER A 27 6.46 18.14 2.78
CA SER A 27 6.92 19.41 3.33
C SER A 27 7.21 20.47 2.25
N GLU A 28 7.52 20.03 1.02
CA GLU A 28 7.80 20.92 -0.09
C GLU A 28 6.51 21.33 -0.84
N PRO A 29 6.28 22.63 -1.05
CA PRO A 29 5.14 23.08 -1.84
C PRO A 29 5.33 22.72 -3.32
N GLY A 30 4.33 22.09 -3.93
CA GLY A 30 4.31 21.75 -5.34
C GLY A 30 3.94 20.30 -5.60
N ALA A 31 4.30 19.82 -6.80
CA ALA A 31 4.14 18.43 -7.17
C ALA A 31 5.41 17.64 -6.81
N ALA A 32 5.24 16.50 -6.16
CA ALA A 32 6.29 15.56 -5.82
C ALA A 32 6.00 14.19 -6.44
N THR A 33 7.06 13.45 -6.77
CA THR A 33 6.96 12.07 -7.24
C THR A 33 7.72 11.16 -6.29
N LEU A 34 7.01 10.23 -5.67
CA LEU A 34 7.54 9.26 -4.71
C LEU A 34 7.60 7.88 -5.36
N GLN A 35 8.82 7.36 -5.54
CA GLN A 35 9.01 5.97 -5.92
C GLN A 35 9.20 5.10 -4.67
N VAL A 36 8.35 4.08 -4.55
CA VAL A 36 8.29 3.17 -3.43
C VAL A 36 8.60 1.75 -3.91
N HIS A 37 9.71 1.19 -3.45
CA HIS A 37 10.12 -0.17 -3.79
C HIS A 37 9.47 -1.20 -2.86
N GLU A 38 9.30 -2.44 -3.36
CA GLU A 38 8.77 -3.59 -2.62
C GLU A 38 9.39 -3.74 -1.22
N GLY A 39 10.72 -3.69 -1.13
CA GLY A 39 11.47 -3.88 0.11
C GLY A 39 11.17 -2.82 1.16
N ALA A 40 11.12 -1.55 0.75
CA ALA A 40 10.81 -0.43 1.62
C ALA A 40 9.35 -0.46 2.11
N LEU A 41 8.41 -0.77 1.21
CA LEU A 41 6.99 -0.92 1.58
C LEU A 41 6.77 -2.12 2.52
N THR A 42 7.44 -3.25 2.26
CA THR A 42 7.40 -4.44 3.12
C THR A 42 7.97 -4.13 4.50
N ALA A 43 9.11 -3.43 4.56
CA ALA A 43 9.74 -3.03 5.83
C ALA A 43 8.81 -2.08 6.63
N LEU A 44 8.20 -1.09 5.96
CA LEU A 44 7.25 -0.17 6.59
C LEU A 44 6.04 -0.90 7.14
N LEU A 45 5.43 -1.79 6.35
CA LEU A 45 4.27 -2.57 6.78
C LEU A 45 4.59 -3.47 7.98
N ARG A 46 5.80 -4.05 8.05
CA ARG A 46 6.24 -4.84 9.21
C ARG A 46 6.44 -4.00 10.47
N GLN A 47 6.78 -2.73 10.35
CA GLN A 47 6.90 -1.82 11.50
C GLN A 47 5.53 -1.40 12.05
N VAL A 48 4.56 -1.13 11.16
CA VAL A 48 3.24 -0.65 11.57
C VAL A 48 2.29 -1.77 11.99
N LEU A 49 2.47 -2.98 11.46
CA LEU A 49 1.70 -4.14 11.89
C LEU A 49 2.25 -4.66 13.23
N PRO A 50 1.42 -4.80 14.27
CA PRO A 50 1.88 -5.38 15.51
C PRO A 50 2.35 -6.81 15.27
N ALA A 51 3.40 -7.24 15.98
CA ALA A 51 3.95 -8.60 15.84
C ALA A 51 2.92 -9.72 16.09
N SER A 52 1.83 -9.41 16.82
CA SER A 52 0.70 -10.31 17.04
C SER A 52 -0.25 -10.44 15.83
N ALA A 53 -0.24 -9.48 14.91
CA ALA A 53 -1.12 -9.45 13.74
C ALA A 53 -0.53 -10.17 12.53
N ALA A 54 0.79 -10.12 12.29
CA ALA A 54 1.43 -10.77 11.15
C ALA A 54 2.76 -11.44 11.52
N HIS A 55 2.82 -12.77 11.40
CA HIS A 55 4.03 -13.59 11.58
C HIS A 55 4.96 -13.51 10.37
N SER A 56 4.38 -13.39 9.18
CA SER A 56 5.10 -13.12 7.95
C SER A 56 4.32 -12.13 7.12
N LEU A 57 5.06 -11.33 6.35
CA LEU A 57 4.52 -10.40 5.37
C LEU A 57 5.50 -10.31 4.22
N THR A 58 4.98 -10.52 3.01
CA THR A 58 5.68 -10.33 1.74
C THR A 58 4.77 -9.53 0.83
N LEU A 59 5.36 -8.58 0.10
CA LEU A 59 4.67 -7.77 -0.89
C LEU A 59 5.43 -7.83 -2.21
N HIS A 60 4.69 -7.98 -3.30
CA HIS A 60 5.21 -7.91 -4.66
C HIS A 60 4.45 -6.88 -5.48
N ILE A 61 5.16 -6.07 -6.24
CA ILE A 61 4.66 -5.06 -7.16
C ILE A 61 5.03 -5.52 -8.56
N THR A 62 4.00 -5.67 -9.38
CA THR A 62 4.10 -5.98 -10.81
C THR A 62 3.44 -4.87 -11.58
N GLU A 63 3.65 -4.81 -12.89
CA GLU A 63 2.93 -3.87 -13.77
C GLU A 63 1.39 -3.95 -13.66
N GLU A 64 0.85 -5.11 -13.28
CA GLU A 64 -0.61 -5.32 -13.21
C GLU A 64 -1.23 -4.99 -11.84
N ALA A 65 -0.53 -5.28 -10.75
CA ALA A 65 -1.09 -5.27 -9.40
C ALA A 65 -0.01 -5.31 -8.31
N VAL A 66 -0.45 -5.01 -7.08
CA VAL A 66 0.25 -5.32 -5.85
C VAL A 66 -0.31 -6.62 -5.28
N TYR A 67 0.59 -7.54 -4.97
CA TYR A 67 0.31 -8.82 -4.32
C TYR A 67 0.82 -8.77 -2.90
N LEU A 68 -0.03 -9.09 -1.95
CA LEU A 68 0.30 -9.19 -0.55
C LEU A 68 0.07 -10.62 -0.08
N GLN A 69 1.07 -11.19 0.58
CA GLN A 69 0.95 -12.46 1.28
C GLN A 69 1.34 -12.25 2.73
N ALA A 70 0.49 -12.68 3.66
CA ALA A 70 0.74 -12.61 5.08
C ALA A 70 0.34 -13.91 5.77
N ALA A 71 0.97 -14.21 6.90
CA ALA A 71 0.47 -15.21 7.84
C ALA A 71 0.03 -14.49 9.11
N VAL A 72 -1.28 -14.44 9.37
CA VAL A 72 -1.85 -13.65 10.47
C VAL A 72 -2.34 -14.53 11.62
N ALA A 73 -2.49 -13.92 12.80
CA ALA A 73 -2.89 -14.58 14.05
C ALA A 73 -1.93 -15.69 14.53
N ARG A 74 -2.15 -16.19 15.75
CA ARG A 74 -1.31 -17.25 16.37
C ARG A 74 -1.24 -18.53 15.55
N GLU A 75 -2.30 -18.83 14.81
CA GLU A 75 -2.43 -20.04 13.99
C GLU A 75 -1.78 -19.90 12.60
N ARG A 76 -1.16 -18.75 12.30
CA ARG A 76 -0.48 -18.47 11.01
C ARG A 76 -1.41 -18.66 9.81
N VAL A 77 -2.64 -18.16 9.94
CA VAL A 77 -3.66 -18.21 8.89
C VAL A 77 -3.12 -17.47 7.66
N PRO A 78 -2.95 -18.15 6.51
CA PRO A 78 -2.41 -17.51 5.32
C PRO A 78 -3.46 -16.61 4.69
N ILE A 79 -3.09 -15.35 4.48
CA ILE A 79 -3.84 -14.37 3.70
C ILE A 79 -3.07 -14.11 2.42
N ARG A 80 -3.77 -14.12 1.28
CA ARG A 80 -3.27 -13.59 0.01
C ARG A 80 -4.24 -12.57 -0.53
N MET A 81 -3.72 -11.45 -1.00
CA MET A 81 -4.51 -10.38 -1.60
C MET A 81 -3.83 -9.92 -2.89
N ARG A 82 -4.61 -9.72 -3.95
CA ARG A 82 -4.21 -9.01 -5.16
C ARG A 82 -5.04 -7.75 -5.26
N PHE A 83 -4.42 -6.59 -5.25
CA PHE A 83 -5.11 -5.31 -5.37
C PHE A 83 -4.40 -4.36 -6.33
N ILE A 84 -5.19 -3.46 -6.92
CA ILE A 84 -4.72 -2.44 -7.85
C ILE A 84 -4.93 -1.09 -7.15
N PRO A 85 -3.87 -0.40 -6.73
CA PRO A 85 -3.97 0.97 -6.25
C PRO A 85 -4.25 1.90 -7.42
N THR A 86 -5.12 2.88 -7.21
CA THR A 86 -5.56 3.86 -8.20
C THR A 86 -5.77 5.21 -7.53
N ALA A 87 -5.74 6.30 -8.30
CA ALA A 87 -6.16 7.61 -7.83
C ALA A 87 -7.62 7.86 -8.26
N VAL A 88 -8.49 8.22 -7.32
CA VAL A 88 -9.89 8.61 -7.57
C VAL A 88 -10.16 9.91 -6.83
N ASP A 89 -10.53 10.94 -7.58
CA ASP A 89 -10.85 12.29 -7.07
C ASP A 89 -9.73 12.88 -6.18
N GLY A 90 -8.47 12.57 -6.49
CA GLY A 90 -7.31 13.03 -5.72
C GLY A 90 -6.95 12.18 -4.50
N TYR A 91 -7.64 11.05 -4.29
CA TYR A 91 -7.41 10.17 -3.16
C TYR A 91 -6.92 8.79 -3.62
N LEU A 92 -6.16 8.12 -2.75
CA LEU A 92 -5.80 6.72 -2.94
C LEU A 92 -7.06 5.85 -2.81
N ALA A 93 -7.34 5.14 -3.89
CA ALA A 93 -8.31 4.05 -3.93
C ALA A 93 -7.59 2.73 -4.18
N VAL A 94 -8.22 1.64 -3.75
CA VAL A 94 -7.75 0.29 -4.06
C VAL A 94 -8.90 -0.53 -4.63
N ARG A 95 -8.59 -1.37 -5.63
CA ARG A 95 -9.49 -2.40 -6.13
C ARG A 95 -8.91 -3.77 -5.84
N ILE A 96 -9.55 -4.53 -4.98
CA ILE A 96 -9.19 -5.90 -4.63
C ILE A 96 -9.78 -6.83 -5.69
N THR A 97 -8.89 -7.51 -6.41
CA THR A 97 -9.27 -8.47 -7.47
C THR A 97 -9.28 -9.91 -6.97
N CYS A 98 -8.57 -10.19 -5.87
CA CYS A 98 -8.58 -11.48 -5.21
C CYS A 98 -8.23 -11.29 -3.72
N LEU A 99 -8.92 -12.02 -2.87
CA LEU A 99 -8.60 -12.17 -1.44
C LEU A 99 -8.86 -13.61 -1.05
N THR A 100 -7.86 -14.28 -0.50
CA THR A 100 -8.00 -15.62 0.09
C THR A 100 -7.58 -15.60 1.55
N VAL A 101 -8.36 -16.24 2.41
CA VAL A 101 -8.03 -16.49 3.81
C VAL A 101 -8.09 -18.00 4.02
N ASP A 102 -7.01 -18.57 4.54
CA ASP A 102 -6.86 -20.03 4.68
C ASP A 102 -7.21 -20.80 3.39
N ARG A 103 -6.75 -20.28 2.24
CA ARG A 103 -7.02 -20.82 0.88
C ARG A 103 -8.47 -20.73 0.41
N HIS A 104 -9.39 -20.21 1.21
CA HIS A 104 -10.75 -19.93 0.79
C HIS A 104 -10.84 -18.54 0.17
N THR A 105 -11.41 -18.45 -1.04
CA THR A 105 -11.66 -17.16 -1.68
C THR A 105 -12.78 -16.44 -0.94
N MET A 106 -12.51 -15.20 -0.53
CA MET A 106 -13.48 -14.38 0.19
C MET A 106 -14.56 -13.84 -0.76
N PRO A 107 -15.82 -13.74 -0.30
CA PRO A 107 -16.90 -13.13 -1.07
C PRO A 107 -16.58 -11.67 -1.43
N ARG A 108 -17.05 -11.21 -2.61
CA ARG A 108 -16.79 -9.85 -3.12
C ARG A 108 -17.24 -8.74 -2.16
N ILE A 109 -18.28 -8.98 -1.36
CA ILE A 109 -18.75 -8.02 -0.34
C ILE A 109 -17.71 -7.75 0.75
N VAL A 110 -16.91 -8.76 1.13
CA VAL A 110 -15.80 -8.59 2.08
C VAL A 110 -14.72 -7.72 1.46
N CYS A 111 -14.35 -7.98 0.20
CA CYS A 111 -13.42 -7.13 -0.54
C CYS A 111 -13.93 -5.68 -0.63
N ALA A 112 -15.22 -5.48 -0.92
CA ALA A 112 -15.81 -4.15 -1.03
C ALA A 112 -15.78 -3.38 0.29
N ALA A 113 -15.99 -4.07 1.41
CA ALA A 113 -15.87 -3.47 2.72
C ALA A 113 -14.42 -3.01 3.01
N ILE A 114 -13.42 -3.80 2.62
CA ILE A 114 -12.00 -3.41 2.77
C ILE A 114 -11.67 -2.22 1.86
N GLU A 115 -12.08 -2.24 0.59
CA GLU A 115 -11.90 -1.12 -0.34
C GLU A 115 -12.52 0.17 0.23
N SER A 116 -13.73 0.08 0.76
CA SER A 116 -14.40 1.22 1.40
C SER A 116 -13.69 1.69 2.68
N ALA A 117 -13.15 0.78 3.48
CA ALA A 117 -12.39 1.12 4.68
C ALA A 117 -11.09 1.85 4.33
N VAL A 118 -10.37 1.40 3.30
CA VAL A 118 -9.17 2.08 2.79
C VAL A 118 -9.52 3.49 2.31
N MET A 119 -10.59 3.64 1.51
CA MET A 119 -11.05 4.96 1.07
C MET A 119 -11.37 5.89 2.24
N ALA A 120 -12.06 5.39 3.28
CA ALA A 120 -12.39 6.17 4.47
C ALA A 120 -11.14 6.61 5.26
N LEU A 121 -10.17 5.71 5.43
CA LEU A 121 -8.89 6.01 6.10
C LEU A 121 -8.10 7.08 5.34
N VAL A 122 -8.07 7.00 4.02
CA VAL A 122 -7.39 7.97 3.17
C VAL A 122 -8.10 9.32 3.19
N ALA A 123 -9.44 9.33 3.13
CA ALA A 123 -10.21 10.57 3.18
C ALA A 123 -9.98 11.35 4.48
N ASP A 124 -9.84 10.67 5.62
CA ASP A 124 -9.50 11.32 6.90
C ASP A 124 -8.08 11.90 6.90
N ALA A 125 -7.13 11.19 6.27
CA ALA A 125 -5.73 11.59 6.17
C ALA A 125 -5.47 12.72 5.14
N ALA A 126 -6.35 12.89 4.15
CA ALA A 126 -6.08 13.69 2.96
C ALA A 126 -6.33 15.20 3.11
N ARG A 127 -5.99 15.77 4.28
CA ARG A 127 -6.13 17.21 4.54
C ARG A 127 -5.08 18.09 3.85
N SER A 128 -4.04 17.50 3.26
CA SER A 128 -2.88 18.27 2.76
C SER A 128 -2.38 17.87 1.37
N LEU A 129 -2.91 16.81 0.76
CA LEU A 129 -2.33 16.20 -0.45
C LEU A 129 -3.39 15.72 -1.42
N HIS A 130 -3.10 15.91 -2.70
CA HIS A 130 -3.83 15.37 -3.84
C HIS A 130 -2.97 14.32 -4.52
N ILE A 131 -3.50 13.14 -4.79
CA ILE A 131 -2.80 12.09 -5.54
C ILE A 131 -3.18 12.24 -7.02
N ASP A 132 -2.24 12.71 -7.81
CA ASP A 132 -2.42 12.96 -9.25
C ASP A 132 -2.40 11.65 -10.06
N GLY A 133 -1.62 10.67 -9.60
CA GLY A 133 -1.45 9.42 -10.32
C GLY A 133 -0.69 8.35 -9.55
N ILE A 134 -0.99 7.11 -9.91
CA ILE A 134 -0.31 5.92 -9.40
C ILE A 134 0.08 5.07 -10.60
N THR A 135 1.36 4.73 -10.69
CA THR A 135 1.89 3.83 -11.71
C THR A 135 2.58 2.65 -11.04
N LEU A 136 2.32 1.45 -11.55
CA LEU A 136 3.04 0.26 -11.16
C LEU A 136 4.06 -0.09 -12.22
N ARG A 137 5.26 -0.46 -11.77
CA ARG A 137 6.28 -1.12 -12.57
C ARG A 137 6.83 -2.26 -11.75
N ASP A 138 7.50 -3.20 -12.40
CA ASP A 138 8.13 -4.30 -11.67
C ASP A 138 8.97 -3.76 -10.50
N GLU A 139 8.69 -4.32 -9.32
CA GLU A 139 9.32 -4.00 -8.03
C GLU A 139 9.03 -2.60 -7.45
N SER A 140 8.26 -1.74 -8.14
CA SER A 140 8.08 -0.36 -7.70
C SER A 140 6.69 0.25 -8.00
N LEU A 141 6.22 1.01 -7.02
CA LEU A 141 5.03 1.86 -7.09
C LEU A 141 5.51 3.30 -7.17
N THR A 142 5.10 4.02 -8.21
CA THR A 142 5.31 5.46 -8.31
C THR A 142 4.02 6.17 -7.98
N VAL A 143 4.06 7.07 -7.01
CA VAL A 143 2.94 7.92 -6.62
C VAL A 143 3.30 9.37 -6.91
N THR A 144 2.50 10.03 -7.73
CA THR A 144 2.61 11.47 -7.97
C THR A 144 1.59 12.17 -7.10
N VAL A 145 2.05 13.15 -6.33
CA VAL A 145 1.23 13.92 -5.41
C VAL A 145 1.44 15.40 -5.63
N SER A 146 0.42 16.20 -5.36
CA SER A 146 0.49 17.65 -5.34
C SER A 146 -0.05 18.18 -4.00
N SER A 147 0.61 19.20 -3.46
CA SER A 147 0.11 19.87 -2.26
C SER A 147 -1.21 20.58 -2.58
N VAL A 148 -2.21 20.36 -1.74
CA VAL A 148 -3.45 21.16 -1.79
C VAL A 148 -3.10 22.49 -1.16
N ALA A 149 -2.64 23.45 -1.96
CA ALA A 149 -2.47 24.82 -1.50
C ALA A 149 -3.78 25.23 -0.81
N SER A 150 -3.71 25.54 0.48
CA SER A 150 -4.84 26.13 1.20
C SER A 150 -5.21 27.40 0.46
N ALA A 151 -6.27 27.35 -0.34
CA ALA A 151 -6.90 28.54 -0.87
C ALA A 151 -7.29 29.39 0.34
N GLY A 152 -6.53 30.45 0.58
CA GLY A 152 -6.77 31.37 1.68
C GLY A 152 -8.19 31.91 1.60
N GLY A 153 -8.90 31.80 2.71
CA GLY A 153 -10.14 32.50 3.02
C GLY A 153 -10.09 32.95 4.46
#